data_AF-A0A4R8L527-F1
#
_entry.id   AF-A0A4R8L527-F1
#
_cell.length_a   1.000
_cell.length_b   1.000
_cell.length_c   1.000
_cell.angle_alpha   90.00
_cell.angle_beta   90.00
_cell.angle_gamma   90.00
#
_symmetry.space_group_name_H-M   'P 1'
#
loop_
_entity.id
_entity.type
_entity.pdbx_description
1 polymer ?
#
loop_
_entity_poly.entity_id
_entity_poly.type
_entity_poly.pdbx_seq_one_letter_code
_entity_poly.pdbx_strand_id
1 'polypeptide(L)'
;MRNVSSRPRMSKLYPKYYATVVTATRDDGQTFSKRVDDIPGFATRPMQRADLAAKFRKNVVPMIGTASADDALHVLWELERHERVTDVFAPLVLRT
;
A
#
# COMPACT_ATOMS: atom_id res chain seq x y z
N MET A 1 -12.98 17.75 -15.79
CA MET A 1 -13.58 16.46 -16.23
C MET A 1 -12.48 15.40 -16.26
N ARG A 2 -12.71 14.19 -15.71
CA ARG A 2 -11.73 13.09 -15.74
C ARG A 2 -12.19 12.06 -16.76
N ASN A 3 -11.38 11.83 -17.80
CA ASN A 3 -11.63 10.79 -18.80
C ASN A 3 -10.71 9.59 -18.53
N VAL A 4 -11.24 8.38 -18.68
CA VAL A 4 -10.49 7.12 -18.52
C VAL A 4 -10.70 6.29 -19.78
N SER A 5 -9.61 5.83 -20.40
CA SER A 5 -9.67 4.99 -21.60
C SER A 5 -8.64 3.87 -21.52
N SER A 6 -9.02 2.68 -22.00
CA SER A 6 -8.09 1.57 -22.17
C SER A 6 -7.19 1.77 -23.39
N ARG A 7 -5.93 1.35 -23.30
CA ARG A 7 -4.98 1.33 -24.43
C ARG A 7 -4.51 -0.11 -24.65
N PRO A 8 -4.75 -0.73 -25.82
CA PRO A 8 -4.40 -2.13 -26.07
C PRO A 8 -2.93 -2.46 -25.78
N ARG A 9 -2.01 -1.54 -26.06
CA ARG A 9 -0.58 -1.71 -25.78
C ARG A 9 -0.25 -1.79 -24.29
N MET A 10 -1.03 -1.14 -23.43
CA MET A 10 -0.86 -1.19 -21.96
C MET A 10 -1.51 -2.44 -21.38
N SER A 11 -2.69 -2.83 -21.89
CA SER A 11 -3.37 -4.05 -21.46
C SER A 11 -2.53 -5.31 -21.68
N LYS A 12 -1.69 -5.35 -22.73
CA LYS A 12 -0.75 -6.44 -23.00
C LYS A 12 0.34 -6.62 -21.92
N LEU A 13 0.56 -5.63 -21.07
CA LEU A 13 1.57 -5.70 -20.01
C LEU A 13 1.04 -6.36 -18.72
N TYR A 14 -0.28 -6.47 -18.59
CA TYR A 14 -0.93 -7.15 -17.47
C TYR A 14 -0.77 -8.68 -17.60
N PRO A 15 -0.59 -9.44 -16.50
CA PRO A 15 -0.57 -9.01 -15.10
C PRO A 15 0.80 -8.58 -14.57
N LYS A 16 1.84 -8.63 -15.40
CA LYS A 16 3.20 -8.30 -14.96
C LYS A 16 3.34 -6.84 -14.52
N TYR A 17 2.67 -5.93 -15.23
CA TYR A 17 2.63 -4.50 -14.92
C TYR A 17 1.20 -3.97 -14.95
N TYR A 18 0.91 -3.02 -14.07
CA TYR A 18 -0.34 -2.27 -14.07
C TYR A 18 -0.12 -0.90 -14.68
N ALA A 19 0.34 -0.92 -15.94
CA ALA A 19 0.72 0.27 -16.67
C ALA A 19 -0.39 1.32 -16.67
N THR A 20 -0.05 2.53 -16.23
CA THR A 20 -0.95 3.68 -16.12
C THR A 20 -0.29 4.92 -16.67
N VAL A 21 -1.03 5.69 -17.49
CA VAL A 21 -0.61 7.02 -17.95
C VAL A 21 -1.62 8.03 -17.43
N VAL A 22 -1.14 9.04 -16.72
CA VAL A 22 -1.95 10.17 -16.28
C VAL A 22 -1.55 11.38 -17.11
N THR A 23 -2.54 12.00 -17.75
CA THR A 23 -2.35 13.25 -18.48
C THR A 23 -3.21 14.34 -17.83
N ALA A 24 -2.60 15.48 -17.53
CA ALA A 24 -3.26 16.67 -17.02
C ALA A 24 -3.15 17.78 -18.06
N THR A 25 -4.27 18.44 -18.36
CA THR A 25 -4.33 19.63 -19.22
C THR A 25 -4.64 20.84 -18.34
N ARG A 26 -3.82 21.87 -18.44
CA ARG A 26 -4.01 23.16 -17.77
C ARG A 26 -4.98 24.02 -18.58
N ASP A 27 -5.58 25.02 -17.94
CA ASP A 27 -6.59 25.89 -18.55
C ASP A 27 -6.07 26.70 -19.75
N ASP A 28 -4.75 26.88 -19.87
CA ASP A 28 -4.10 27.49 -21.04
C ASP A 28 -3.83 26.49 -22.18
N GLY A 29 -4.33 25.26 -22.06
CA GLY A 29 -4.16 24.19 -23.04
C GLY A 29 -2.87 23.38 -22.89
N GLN A 30 -1.96 23.74 -21.97
CA GLN A 30 -0.71 23.00 -21.79
C GLN A 30 -0.97 21.61 -21.20
N THR A 31 -0.34 20.57 -21.75
CA THR A 31 -0.51 19.19 -21.29
C THR A 31 0.75 18.63 -20.64
N PHE A 32 0.58 17.93 -19.51
CA PHE A 32 1.62 17.18 -18.82
C PHE A 32 1.21 15.72 -18.74
N SER A 33 2.12 14.80 -19.06
CA SER A 33 1.84 13.36 -19.05
C SER A 33 2.91 12.59 -18.29
N LYS A 34 2.48 11.64 -17.45
CA LYS A 34 3.37 10.74 -16.72
C LYS A 34 2.90 9.30 -16.87
N ARG A 35 3.81 8.42 -17.26
CA ARG A 35 3.62 6.98 -17.29
C ARG A 35 4.25 6.33 -16.06
N VAL A 36 3.53 5.41 -15.44
CA VAL A 36 4.01 4.57 -14.34
C VAL A 36 3.59 3.13 -14.65
N ASP A 37 4.57 2.25 -14.80
CA ASP A 37 4.33 0.84 -15.10
C ASP A 37 4.47 -0.05 -13.86
N ASP A 38 5.27 0.41 -12.89
CA ASP A 38 5.64 -0.38 -11.71
C ASP A 38 5.78 0.52 -10.47
N ILE A 39 5.27 0.06 -9.33
CA ILE A 39 5.30 0.78 -8.05
C ILE A 39 5.61 -0.18 -6.89
N PRO A 40 6.13 0.32 -5.76
CA PRO A 40 6.30 -0.49 -4.56
C PRO A 40 5.01 -1.22 -4.18
N GLY A 41 5.11 -2.53 -3.96
CA GLY A 41 3.99 -3.43 -3.69
C GLY A 41 3.55 -4.29 -4.88
N PHE A 42 4.10 -4.07 -6.07
CA PHE A 42 3.92 -4.98 -7.21
C PHE A 42 4.86 -6.18 -7.09
N ALA A 43 4.52 -7.29 -7.77
CA ALA A 43 5.32 -8.50 -7.74
C ALA A 43 6.77 -8.26 -8.22
N THR A 44 6.97 -7.38 -9.19
CA THR A 44 8.29 -6.97 -9.71
C THR A 44 9.02 -5.98 -8.81
N ARG A 45 8.30 -5.31 -7.89
CA ARG A 45 8.85 -4.32 -6.96
C ARG A 45 8.22 -4.49 -5.57
N PRO A 46 8.57 -5.57 -4.84
CA PRO A 46 7.99 -5.85 -3.53
C PRO A 46 8.22 -4.69 -2.55
N MET A 47 7.21 -4.45 -1.72
CA MET A 47 7.31 -3.48 -0.63
C MET A 47 8.35 -3.94 0.40
N GLN A 48 9.20 -3.04 0.88
CA GLN A 48 10.15 -3.39 1.93
C GLN A 48 9.45 -3.45 3.29
N ARG A 49 10.00 -4.21 4.24
CA ARG A 49 9.42 -4.31 5.60
C ARG A 49 9.23 -2.94 6.26
N ALA A 50 10.17 -2.01 6.04
CA ALA A 50 10.08 -0.65 6.55
C ALA A 50 8.91 0.15 5.95
N ASP A 51 8.66 0.01 4.65
CA ASP A 51 7.52 0.65 3.98
C ASP A 51 6.19 0.11 4.53
N LEU A 52 6.12 -1.21 4.74
CA LEU A 52 4.94 -1.86 5.30
C LEU A 52 4.71 -1.43 6.76
N ALA A 53 5.77 -1.38 7.57
CA ALA A 53 5.73 -0.89 8.94
C ALA A 53 5.26 0.57 9.03
N ALA A 54 5.77 1.44 8.15
CA ALA A 54 5.34 2.84 8.09
C ALA A 54 3.86 2.96 7.72
N LYS A 55 3.39 2.18 6.73
CA LYS A 55 1.97 2.13 6.34
C LYS A 55 1.09 1.60 7.47
N PHE A 56 1.53 0.57 8.17
CA PHE A 56 0.82 0.00 9.31
C PHE A 56 0.65 1.05 10.42
N ARG A 57 1.75 1.67 10.87
CA ARG A 57 1.70 2.71 11.92
C ARG A 57 0.78 3.86 11.55
N LYS A 58 0.87 4.36 10.30
CA LYS A 58 0.00 5.44 9.81
C LYS A 58 -1.50 5.12 9.98
N ASN A 59 -1.89 3.86 9.78
CA ASN A 59 -3.29 3.44 9.87
C ASN A 59 -3.73 3.10 11.30
N VAL A 60 -2.82 2.57 12.13
CA VAL A 60 -3.18 1.92 13.41
C VAL A 60 -2.91 2.81 14.62
N VAL A 61 -1.85 3.64 14.60
CA VAL A 61 -1.51 4.56 15.70
C VAL A 61 -2.67 5.46 16.12
N PRO A 62 -3.49 6.04 15.20
CA PRO A 62 -4.63 6.86 15.62
C PRO A 62 -5.68 6.12 16.46
N MET A 63 -5.70 4.78 16.41
CA MET A 63 -6.70 3.95 17.07
C MET A 63 -6.21 3.38 18.41
N ILE A 64 -4.95 2.95 18.49
CA ILE A 64 -4.42 2.23 19.67
C ILE A 64 -3.15 2.87 20.27
N GLY A 65 -2.70 4.00 19.72
CA GLY A 65 -1.47 4.66 20.15
C GLY A 65 -0.20 3.98 19.62
N THR A 66 0.93 4.68 19.77
CA THR A 66 2.22 4.25 19.20
C THR A 66 2.74 2.95 19.82
N ALA A 67 2.73 2.86 21.15
CA ALA A 67 3.27 1.69 21.86
C ALA A 67 2.56 0.40 21.46
N SER A 68 1.22 0.37 21.53
CA SER A 68 0.46 -0.81 21.13
C SER A 68 0.56 -1.12 19.64
N ALA A 69 0.71 -0.11 18.78
CA ALA A 69 0.97 -0.34 17.36
C ALA A 69 2.34 -0.98 17.11
N ASP A 70 3.38 -0.57 17.84
CA ASP A 70 4.71 -1.17 17.73
C ASP A 70 4.74 -2.61 18.27
N ASP A 71 4.07 -2.86 19.40
CA ASP A 71 3.90 -4.21 19.96
C ASP A 71 3.14 -5.12 18.98
N ALA A 72 2.03 -4.63 18.42
CA ALA A 72 1.26 -5.37 17.42
C ALA A 72 2.09 -5.70 16.19
N LEU A 73 2.87 -4.74 15.69
CA LEU A 73 3.71 -4.95 14.53
C LEU A 73 4.81 -5.98 14.79
N HIS A 74 5.37 -6.02 16.01
CA HIS A 74 6.34 -7.05 16.41
C HIS A 74 5.70 -8.45 16.39
N VAL A 75 4.54 -8.60 17.02
CA VAL A 75 3.76 -9.87 17.04
C VAL A 75 3.42 -10.35 15.64
N LEU A 76 2.93 -9.44 14.77
CA LEU A 76 2.59 -9.77 13.38
C LEU A 76 3.82 -10.18 12.55
N TRP A 77 5.01 -9.74 12.92
CA TRP A 77 6.26 -10.11 12.26
C TRP A 77 6.84 -11.44 12.68
N GLU A 78 6.39 -11.96 13.83
CA GLU A 78 6.80 -13.24 14.41
C GLU A 78 5.60 -14.20 14.46
N LEU A 79 4.68 -14.08 13.51
CA LEU A 79 3.39 -14.78 13.51
C LEU A 79 3.55 -16.31 13.67
N GLU A 80 4.57 -16.87 13.04
CA GLU A 80 4.90 -18.30 13.08
C GLU A 80 5.38 -18.79 14.46
N ARG A 81 5.72 -17.87 15.37
CA ARG A 81 6.21 -18.17 16.73
C ARG A 81 5.08 -18.19 17.75
N HIS A 82 3.86 -17.81 17.37
CA HIS A 82 2.70 -17.76 18.25
C HIS A 82 1.83 -19.01 18.09
N GLU A 83 1.60 -19.73 19.18
CA GLU A 83 0.79 -20.97 19.18
C GLU A 83 -0.72 -20.70 19.23
N ARG A 84 -1.14 -19.56 19.77
CA ARG A 84 -2.55 -19.22 19.94
C ARG A 84 -2.90 -17.98 19.16
N VAL A 85 -4.01 -18.07 18.43
CA VAL A 85 -4.57 -16.94 17.66
C VAL A 85 -4.85 -15.73 18.56
N THR A 86 -5.20 -15.95 19.82
CA THR A 86 -5.43 -14.87 20.80
C THR A 86 -4.19 -14.01 21.04
N ASP A 87 -2.99 -14.59 20.96
CA ASP A 87 -1.74 -13.87 21.20
C ASP A 87 -1.47 -12.86 20.08
N VAL A 88 -1.97 -13.15 18.86
CA VAL A 88 -1.88 -12.27 17.69
C VAL A 88 -2.82 -11.06 17.82
N PHE A 89 -4.01 -11.25 18.37
CA PHE A 89 -5.03 -10.19 18.45
C PHE A 89 -4.94 -9.35 19.73
N ALA A 90 -4.35 -9.87 20.81
CA ALA A 90 -4.20 -9.15 22.08
C ALA A 90 -3.66 -7.69 21.93
N PRO A 91 -2.63 -7.41 21.11
CA PRO A 91 -2.13 -6.04 20.94
C PRO A 91 -2.99 -5.16 20.01
N LEU A 92 -3.99 -5.73 19.32
CA LEU A 92 -4.88 -5.03 18.38
C LEU A 92 -6.25 -4.66 18.99
N VAL A 93 -6.47 -4.96 20.27
CA VAL A 93 -7.73 -4.68 20.95
C VAL A 93 -7.85 -3.20 21.30
N LEU A 94 -8.96 -2.57 20.88
CA LEU A 94 -9.33 -1.22 21.31
C LEU A 94 -9.65 -1.25 22.81
N ARG A 95 -8.92 -0.48 23.61
CA ARG A 95 -9.21 -0.28 25.02
C ARG A 95 -10.06 0.99 25.14
N THR A 96 -11.37 0.80 25.13
CA THR A 96 -12.37 1.83 25.44
C THR A 96 -12.44 2.08 26.93
#